data_AF-A0A8I1PMQ9-F1
#
_entry.id   AF-A0A8I1PMQ9-F1
#
_cell.length_a   1.000
_cell.length_b   1.000
_cell.length_c   1.000
_cell.angle_alpha   90.00
_cell.angle_beta   90.00
_cell.angle_gamma   90.00
#
_symmetry.space_group_name_H-M   'P 1'
#
loop_
_entity.id
_entity.type
_entity.pdbx_description
1 polymer ?
#
loop_
_entity_poly.entity_id
_entity_poly.type
_entity_poly.pdbx_seq_one_letter_code
_entity_poly.pdbx_strand_id
1 'polypeptide(L)' 'MANSYAHHLRRHAPAALGHDETLIVHRTGDDHRAHSWPDEFRRFGHLRLSVGLEHPDDLIADLDQALAAAAGPR' A
#
# COMPACT_ATOMS: atom_id res chain seq x y z
N MET A 1 10.38 20.29 -18.42
CA MET A 1 10.94 18.94 -18.60
C MET A 1 10.62 18.16 -17.32
N ALA A 2 9.40 17.64 -17.22
CA ALA A 2 9.05 16.25 -17.56
C ALA A 2 9.67 15.27 -16.56
N ASN A 3 8.95 14.97 -15.48
CA ASN A 3 9.09 13.69 -14.77
C ASN A 3 7.73 13.32 -14.19
N SER A 4 6.89 12.77 -15.06
CA SER A 4 5.66 12.08 -14.69
C SER A 4 6.06 10.72 -14.11
N TYR A 5 6.18 10.60 -12.79
CA TYR A 5 6.32 9.31 -12.13
C TYR A 5 4.93 8.76 -11.81
N ALA A 6 4.46 7.87 -12.67
CA ALA A 6 3.22 7.12 -12.46
C ALA A 6 3.56 5.78 -11.81
N HIS A 7 3.40 5.66 -10.48
CA HIS A 7 3.55 4.35 -9.85
C HIS A 7 2.29 3.52 -10.03
N HIS A 8 2.47 2.33 -10.60
CA HIS A 8 1.37 1.45 -10.98
C HIS A 8 0.81 0.74 -9.74
N LEU A 9 -0.44 1.04 -9.38
CA LEU A 9 -1.25 0.19 -8.50
C LEU A 9 -1.54 -1.16 -9.20
N ARG A 10 -0.55 -2.05 -9.26
CA ARG A 10 -0.72 -3.38 -9.84
C ARG A 10 -1.56 -4.24 -8.89
N ARG A 11 -2.78 -4.56 -9.34
CA ARG A 11 -3.78 -5.32 -8.60
C ARG A 11 -3.42 -6.77 -8.25
N HIS A 12 -2.35 -7.34 -8.78
CA HIS A 12 -1.88 -8.67 -8.38
C HIS A 12 -0.36 -8.77 -8.56
N ALA A 13 0.42 -8.59 -7.50
CA ALA A 13 1.81 -8.98 -7.47
C ALA A 13 2.05 -9.93 -6.28
N PRO A 14 2.61 -11.14 -6.50
CA PRO A 14 3.06 -11.99 -5.41
C PRO A 14 4.15 -11.24 -4.63
N ALA A 15 4.18 -11.47 -3.32
CA ALA A 15 5.01 -10.75 -2.36
C ALA A 15 6.49 -10.58 -2.78
N ALA A 16 6.83 -9.46 -3.40
CA ALA A 16 8.19 -8.94 -3.39
C ALA A 16 8.32 -8.14 -2.07
N LEU A 17 9.06 -8.68 -1.11
CA LEU A 17 9.47 -7.96 0.10
C LEU A 17 10.96 -7.62 -0.09
N GLY A 18 11.35 -6.37 0.17
CA GLY A 18 12.74 -5.93 0.12
C GLY A 18 13.26 -5.47 -1.26
N HIS A 19 12.39 -4.93 -2.13
CA HIS A 19 12.85 -4.16 -3.28
C HIS A 19 13.31 -2.76 -2.85
N ASP A 20 14.07 -2.10 -3.70
CA ASP A 20 14.42 -0.68 -3.56
C ASP A 20 13.19 0.23 -3.60
N GLU A 21 12.11 -0.21 -4.26
CA GLU A 21 10.83 0.47 -4.31
C GLU A 21 9.87 0.08 -3.16
N THR A 22 9.12 1.06 -2.68
CA THR A 22 7.99 0.90 -1.78
C THR A 22 6.81 0.24 -2.51
N LEU A 23 6.23 -0.77 -1.87
CA LEU A 23 5.12 -1.54 -2.40
C LEU A 23 3.95 -1.59 -1.41
N ILE A 24 2.73 -1.40 -1.92
CA ILE A 24 1.49 -1.48 -1.15
C ILE A 24 0.55 -2.53 -1.75
N VAL A 25 -0.02 -3.39 -0.90
CA VAL A 25 -0.97 -4.43 -1.32
C VAL A 25 -2.20 -4.42 -0.42
N HIS A 26 -3.39 -4.44 -1.02
CA HIS A 26 -4.63 -4.70 -0.30
C HIS A 26 -4.86 -6.20 -0.14
N ARG A 27 -5.09 -6.66 1.09
CA ARG A 27 -5.40 -8.06 1.44
C ARG A 27 -6.86 -8.16 1.87
N THR A 28 -7.61 -8.98 1.14
CA THR A 28 -9.01 -9.30 1.39
C THR A 28 -9.14 -10.53 2.30
N GLY A 29 -10.27 -10.62 3.02
CA GLY A 29 -10.53 -11.69 4.00
C GLY A 29 -10.81 -13.08 3.42
N ASP A 30 -10.67 -13.27 2.10
CA ASP A 30 -10.80 -14.54 1.39
C ASP A 30 -9.49 -15.34 1.31
N ASP A 31 -8.39 -14.81 1.86
CA ASP A 31 -7.10 -15.50 1.93
C ASP A 31 -7.14 -16.70 2.89
N HIS A 32 -6.46 -17.79 2.56
CA HIS A 32 -6.31 -18.95 3.46
C HIS A 32 -5.78 -18.59 4.86
N ARG A 33 -5.02 -17.49 4.99
CA ARG A 33 -4.48 -16.99 6.28
C ARG A 33 -5.46 -16.10 7.04
N ALA A 34 -6.57 -15.70 6.43
CA ALA A 34 -7.53 -14.77 7.00
C ALA A 34 -8.21 -15.31 8.27
N HIS A 35 -8.22 -16.63 8.47
CA HIS A 35 -8.77 -17.25 9.68
C HIS A 35 -8.10 -16.75 10.96
N SER A 36 -6.84 -16.28 10.90
CA SER A 36 -6.10 -15.77 12.06
C SER A 36 -6.20 -14.26 12.24
N TRP A 37 -6.87 -13.54 11.34
CA TRP A 37 -6.97 -12.08 11.42
C TRP A 37 -8.09 -11.62 12.36
N PRO A 38 -8.01 -10.40 12.93
CA PRO A 38 -9.16 -9.76 13.58
C PRO A 38 -10.38 -9.66 12.64
N ASP A 39 -11.58 -9.61 13.22
CA ASP A 39 -12.84 -9.58 12.45
C ASP A 39 -12.93 -8.38 11.51
N GLU A 40 -12.44 -7.22 11.94
CA GLU A 40 -12.39 -6.01 11.13
C GLU A 40 -11.54 -6.21 9.88
N PHE A 41 -10.41 -6.91 9.99
CA PHE A 41 -9.52 -7.18 8.86
C PHE A 41 -10.05 -8.27 7.94
N ARG A 42 -10.86 -9.21 8.45
CA ARG A 42 -11.61 -10.14 7.60
C ARG A 42 -12.71 -9.42 6.82
N ARG A 43 -13.43 -8.52 7.47
CA ARG A 43 -14.59 -7.81 6.90
C ARG A 43 -14.18 -6.75 5.87
N PHE A 44 -13.18 -5.94 6.19
CA PHE A 44 -12.78 -4.79 5.38
C PHE A 44 -11.48 -4.99 4.62
N GLY A 45 -10.73 -6.05 4.94
CA GLY A 45 -9.36 -6.20 4.47
C GLY A 45 -8.38 -5.31 5.24
N HIS A 46 -7.12 -5.33 4.81
CA HIS A 46 -6.08 -4.43 5.32
C HIS A 46 -5.03 -4.15 4.23
N LEU A 47 -4.34 -3.01 4.35
CA LEU A 47 -3.21 -2.68 3.50
C LEU A 47 -1.92 -3.20 4.14
N ARG A 48 -1.04 -3.80 3.32
CA ARG A 48 0.32 -4.18 3.72
C ARG A 48 1.32 -3.36 2.92
N LEU A 49 2.14 -2.61 3.63
CA LEU A 49 3.21 -1.80 3.07
C LEU A 49 4.56 -2.51 3.26
N SER A 50 5.35 -2.60 2.19
CA SER A 50 6.79 -2.91 2.24
C SER A 50 7.51 -1.63 1.92
N VAL A 51 8.22 -1.07 2.89
CA VAL A 51 8.96 0.18 2.73
C VAL A 51 10.26 -0.09 1.97
N GLY A 52 10.48 0.67 0.89
CA GLY A 52 11.69 0.65 0.08
C GLY A 52 12.81 1.52 0.66
N LEU A 53 13.72 1.98 -0.21
CA LEU A 53 14.88 2.79 0.16
C LEU A 53 14.77 4.25 -0.33
N GLU A 54 13.57 4.71 -0.66
CA GLU A 54 13.32 6.08 -1.08
C GLU A 54 13.62 7.10 0.03
N HIS A 55 13.72 8.38 -0.35
CA HIS A 55 13.81 9.43 0.65
C HIS A 55 12.54 9.44 1.52
N PRO A 56 12.66 9.48 2.85
CA PRO A 56 11.51 9.37 3.74
C PRO A 56 10.48 10.48 3.52
N ASP A 57 10.93 11.70 3.20
CA ASP A 57 10.03 12.83 2.95
C ASP A 57 9.15 12.62 1.70
N ASP A 58 9.68 11.99 0.66
CA ASP A 58 8.93 11.70 -0.57
C ASP A 58 7.86 10.64 -0.28
N LEU A 59 8.24 9.58 0.46
CA LEU A 59 7.30 8.55 0.88
C LEU A 59 6.16 9.11 1.76
N ILE A 60 6.48 10.00 2.70
CA ILE A 60 5.48 10.64 3.55
C ILE A 60 4.53 11.50 2.71
N ALA A 61 5.08 12.31 1.80
CA ALA A 61 4.28 13.16 0.92
C ALA A 61 3.31 12.34 0.06
N ASP A 62 3.76 11.21 -0.50
CA ASP A 62 2.93 10.31 -1.29
C ASP A 62 1.80 9.68 -0.46
N LEU A 63 2.11 9.23 0.77
CA LEU A 63 1.12 8.67 1.67
C LEU A 63 0.09 9.72 2.10
N ASP A 64 0.51 10.95 2.36
CA ASP A 64 -0.41 12.04 2.71
C ASP A 64 -1.34 12.41 1.55
N GLN A 65 -0.81 12.49 0.32
CA GLN A 65 -1.63 12.72 -0.87
C GLN A 65 -2.66 11.59 -1.08
N ALA A 66 -2.22 10.33 -0.96
CA ALA A 66 -3.10 9.18 -1.12
C ALA A 66 -4.21 9.14 -0.04
N LEU A 67 -3.86 9.43 1.21
CA LEU A 67 -4.82 9.47 2.32
C LEU A 67 -5.80 10.62 2.20
N ALA A 68 -5.34 11.81 1.79
CA ALA A 68 -6.21 12.96 1.53
C ALA A 68 -7.20 12.67 0.40
N ALA A 69 -6.77 11.97 -0.66
CA ALA A 69 -7.65 11.57 -1.76
C ALA A 69 -8.70 10.52 -1.35
N ALA A 70 -8.33 9.60 -0.45
CA ALA A 70 -9.20 8.49 -0.04
C ALA A 70 -10.19 8.86 1.08
N ALA A 71 -9.75 9.65 2.06
CA ALA A 71 -10.51 9.95 3.28
C ALA A 71 -10.93 11.43 3.41
N GLY A 72 -10.48 12.30 2.51
CA GLY A 72 -10.59 13.75 2.65
C GLY A 72 -9.38 14.36 3.37
N PRO A 73 -9.19 15.69 3.31
CA PRO A 73 -8.09 16.36 4.00
C PRO A 73 -8.12 16.08 5.51
N ARG A 74 -6.94 15.89 6.08
CA ARG A 74 -6.73 15.67 7.52
C ARG A 74 -7.04 16.91 8.34
#